data_AF-A0A377CYX9-F1
#
_entry.id   AF-A0A377CYX9-F1
#
_cell.length_a   1.000
_cell.length_b   1.000
_cell.length_c   1.000
_cell.angle_alpha   90.00
_cell.angle_beta   90.00
_cell.angle_gamma   90.00
#
_symmetry.space_group_name_H-M   'P 1'
#
loop_
_entity.id
_entity.type
_entity.pdbx_description
1 polymer ?
#
loop_
_entity_poly.entity_id
_entity_poly.type
_entity_poly.pdbx_seq_one_letter_code
_entity_poly.pdbx_strand_id
1 'polypeptide(L)'
;MPYQPLPLAQLITQTQQDISQRLPGSQPGVSETTLNAIAYAQAGLSAQEHEHLAWIARQIIPTEADEAELLKHCSFWGVIRKPASRGDGPVQLMLTTDAGVTEGVQLQRSDGEVYRITGSVTGKAGTLTVQVEAENAGRSGNAPAGTPLTFVTPQAGINQTATITGTGITGGADVESVPELLSRLVFRVQNPPSGGTQYDFERWAREVPGVTRAWCKPEWPQAGSVGVTFVQDNNPDIFPGEGDVQRVAEYIRSHDDPATGQPVGQPLGPTVKVFKLTNKPVDFGNPHSPENAGEPGCCKAGADRPVV
;
A
#
# COMPACT_ATOMS: atom_id res chain seq x y z
N MET A 1 31.40 -20.10 -5.09
CA MET A 1 31.47 -19.43 -3.77
C MET A 1 31.03 -17.99 -3.98
N PRO A 2 30.27 -17.38 -3.06
CA PRO A 2 29.90 -15.97 -3.17
C PRO A 2 31.17 -15.10 -3.15
N TYR A 3 31.22 -14.07 -3.99
CA TYR A 3 32.30 -13.10 -3.96
C TYR A 3 32.28 -12.36 -2.61
N GLN A 4 33.42 -12.31 -1.93
CA GLN A 4 33.57 -11.55 -0.70
C GLN A 4 34.60 -10.44 -0.94
N PRO A 5 34.21 -9.16 -0.85
CA PRO A 5 35.16 -8.06 -0.99
C PRO A 5 36.17 -8.12 0.16
N LEU A 6 37.43 -7.84 -0.15
CA LEU A 6 38.50 -7.75 0.85
C LEU A 6 38.22 -6.56 1.78
N PRO A 7 38.31 -6.72 3.11
CA PRO A 7 38.28 -5.59 4.03
C PRO A 7 39.42 -4.61 3.76
N LEU A 8 39.20 -3.33 4.06
CA LEU A 8 40.20 -2.26 3.83
C LEU A 8 41.59 -2.59 4.39
N ALA A 9 41.66 -3.18 5.58
CA ALA A 9 42.94 -3.58 6.20
C ALA A 9 43.72 -4.59 5.34
N GLN A 10 43.01 -5.50 4.66
CA GLN A 10 43.62 -6.47 3.75
C GLN A 10 44.05 -5.81 2.44
N LEU A 11 43.26 -4.87 1.89
CA LEU A 11 43.64 -4.09 0.71
C LEU A 11 44.90 -3.23 0.95
N ILE A 12 45.03 -2.62 2.14
CA ILE A 12 46.23 -1.88 2.54
C ILE A 12 47.44 -2.83 2.56
N THR A 13 47.30 -3.97 3.23
CA THR A 13 48.38 -4.97 3.33
C THR A 13 48.81 -5.46 1.96
N GLN A 14 47.85 -5.76 1.07
CA GLN A 14 48.12 -6.20 -0.29
C GLN A 14 48.85 -5.12 -1.10
N THR A 15 48.40 -3.86 -1.03
CA THR A 15 49.04 -2.76 -1.76
C THR A 15 50.47 -2.52 -1.28
N GLN A 16 50.73 -2.61 0.04
CA GLN A 16 52.08 -2.53 0.59
C GLN A 16 52.98 -3.69 0.11
N GLN A 17 52.44 -4.90 0.01
CA GLN A 17 53.15 -6.07 -0.53
C GLN A 17 53.47 -5.88 -2.01
N ASP A 18 52.53 -5.41 -2.81
CA ASP A 18 52.72 -5.16 -4.24
C ASP A 18 53.81 -4.11 -4.50
N ILE A 19 53.84 -3.02 -3.70
CA ILE A 19 54.90 -2.00 -3.76
C ILE A 19 56.25 -2.62 -3.41
N SER A 20 56.33 -3.39 -2.32
CA SER A 20 57.57 -4.03 -1.87
C SER A 20 58.14 -5.01 -2.90
N GLN A 21 57.26 -5.75 -3.59
CA GLN A 21 57.64 -6.69 -4.64
C GLN A 21 58.17 -6.00 -5.90
N ARG A 22 57.59 -4.86 -6.28
CA ARG A 22 57.98 -4.12 -7.50
C ARG A 22 59.14 -3.16 -7.27
N LEU A 23 59.36 -2.71 -6.04
CA LEU A 23 60.45 -1.81 -5.64
C LEU A 23 61.25 -2.45 -4.49
N PRO A 24 62.21 -3.34 -4.79
CA PRO A 24 63.04 -3.97 -3.77
C PRO A 24 63.77 -2.94 -2.90
N GLY A 25 63.76 -3.15 -1.59
CA GLY A 25 64.37 -2.22 -0.61
C GLY A 25 63.47 -1.04 -0.22
N SER A 26 62.30 -0.88 -0.84
CA SER A 26 61.29 0.07 -0.37
C SER A 26 60.68 -0.37 0.97
N GLN A 27 60.25 0.59 1.79
CA GLN A 27 59.66 0.34 3.11
C GLN A 27 58.21 0.89 3.20
N PRO A 28 57.25 0.42 2.37
CA PRO A 28 55.88 0.95 2.33
C PRO A 28 55.06 0.65 3.60
N GLY A 29 55.50 -0.28 4.45
CA GLY A 29 54.86 -0.59 5.73
C GLY A 29 55.22 0.37 6.87
N VAL A 30 56.21 1.24 6.69
CA VAL A 30 56.65 2.19 7.74
C VAL A 30 55.72 3.39 7.73
N SER A 31 55.15 3.70 8.90
CA SER A 31 54.29 4.87 9.11
C SER A 31 54.98 6.17 8.70
N GLU A 32 54.18 7.16 8.29
CA GLU A 32 54.65 8.51 7.93
C GLU A 32 55.61 8.57 6.73
N THR A 33 55.73 7.48 5.96
CA THR A 33 56.44 7.48 4.68
C THR A 33 55.49 7.81 3.52
N THR A 34 56.02 8.45 2.47
CA THR A 34 55.25 8.75 1.26
C THR A 34 54.67 7.48 0.62
N LEU A 35 55.41 6.37 0.63
CA LEU A 35 54.93 5.10 0.09
C LEU A 35 53.80 4.48 0.92
N ASN A 36 53.84 4.64 2.24
CA ASN A 36 52.74 4.24 3.11
C ASN A 36 51.49 5.08 2.84
N ALA A 37 51.62 6.40 2.73
CA ALA A 37 50.49 7.28 2.39
C ALA A 37 49.86 6.91 1.04
N ILE A 38 50.68 6.62 0.01
CA ILE A 38 50.20 6.16 -1.30
C ILE A 38 49.47 4.81 -1.20
N ALA A 39 50.02 3.85 -0.44
CA ALA A 39 49.39 2.54 -0.27
C ALA A 39 48.00 2.65 0.39
N TYR A 40 47.87 3.50 1.42
CA TYR A 40 46.59 3.78 2.07
C TYR A 40 45.61 4.50 1.15
N ALA A 41 46.09 5.52 0.41
CA ALA A 41 45.24 6.26 -0.53
C ALA A 41 44.69 5.34 -1.61
N GLN A 42 45.53 4.50 -2.23
CA GLN A 42 45.11 3.57 -3.27
C GLN A 42 44.16 2.48 -2.73
N ALA A 43 44.45 1.92 -1.55
CA ALA A 43 43.55 0.95 -0.91
C ALA A 43 42.20 1.58 -0.54
N GLY A 44 42.19 2.83 -0.06
CA GLY A 44 40.98 3.57 0.27
C GLY A 44 40.10 3.85 -0.95
N LEU A 45 40.72 4.30 -2.05
CA LEU A 45 40.01 4.50 -3.32
C LEU A 45 39.42 3.19 -3.86
N SER A 46 40.20 2.10 -3.87
CA SER A 46 39.71 0.78 -4.31
C SER A 46 38.57 0.27 -3.42
N ALA A 47 38.64 0.47 -2.11
CA ALA A 47 37.56 0.09 -1.20
C ALA A 47 36.26 0.84 -1.50
N GLN A 48 36.35 2.15 -1.74
CA GLN A 48 35.20 2.97 -2.11
C GLN A 48 34.61 2.56 -3.48
N GLU A 49 35.47 2.24 -4.45
CA GLU A 49 35.04 1.72 -5.75
C GLU A 49 34.28 0.40 -5.59
N HIS A 50 34.80 -0.54 -4.78
CA HIS A 50 34.12 -1.82 -4.51
C HIS A 50 32.77 -1.62 -3.82
N GLU A 51 32.66 -0.70 -2.86
CA GLU A 51 31.40 -0.37 -2.20
C GLU A 51 30.38 0.20 -3.19
N HIS A 52 30.81 1.14 -4.05
CA HIS A 52 29.94 1.72 -5.07
C HIS A 52 29.49 0.68 -6.11
N LEU A 53 30.39 -0.19 -6.57
CA LEU A 53 30.05 -1.31 -7.47
C LEU A 53 29.05 -2.28 -6.83
N ALA A 54 29.23 -2.60 -5.55
CA ALA A 54 28.29 -3.43 -4.81
C ALA A 54 26.93 -2.75 -4.65
N TRP A 55 26.89 -1.44 -4.43
CA TRP A 55 25.66 -0.67 -4.43
C TRP A 55 24.97 -0.73 -5.80
N ILE A 56 25.68 -0.43 -6.90
CA ILE A 56 25.14 -0.51 -8.27
C ILE A 56 24.56 -1.91 -8.55
N ALA A 57 25.29 -2.97 -8.18
CA ALA A 57 24.84 -4.35 -8.39
C ALA A 57 23.51 -4.64 -7.69
N ARG A 58 23.31 -4.15 -6.45
CA ARG A 58 22.03 -4.28 -5.73
C ARG A 58 20.89 -3.53 -6.43
N GLN A 59 21.17 -2.38 -7.02
CA GLN A 59 20.16 -1.58 -7.74
C GLN A 59 19.62 -2.27 -9.01
N ILE A 60 20.35 -3.26 -9.56
CA ILE A 60 19.93 -4.00 -10.76
C ILE A 60 18.71 -4.87 -10.47
N ILE A 61 18.63 -5.46 -9.27
CA ILE A 61 17.57 -6.39 -8.89
C ILE A 61 16.47 -5.59 -8.15
N PRO A 62 15.23 -5.51 -8.66
CA PRO A 62 14.19 -4.67 -8.05
C PRO A 62 13.89 -4.99 -6.59
N THR A 63 14.09 -6.24 -6.16
CA THR A 63 13.85 -6.66 -4.77
C THR A 63 14.93 -6.19 -3.79
N GLU A 64 16.12 -5.83 -4.28
CA GLU A 64 17.26 -5.35 -3.47
C GLU A 64 17.55 -3.86 -3.69
N ALA A 65 16.91 -3.26 -4.68
CA ALA A 65 17.08 -1.87 -5.06
C ALA A 65 16.51 -0.91 -3.99
N ASP A 66 17.16 0.24 -3.86
CA ASP A 66 16.65 1.35 -3.08
C ASP A 66 15.40 1.93 -3.77
N GLU A 67 14.55 2.61 -2.99
CA GLU A 67 13.23 3.10 -3.45
C GLU A 67 13.30 3.94 -4.73
N ALA A 68 14.32 4.79 -4.87
CA ALA A 68 14.48 5.64 -6.05
C ALA A 68 14.75 4.84 -7.33
N GLU A 69 15.51 3.75 -7.26
CA GLU A 69 15.79 2.88 -8.40
C GLU A 69 14.61 1.93 -8.66
N LEU A 70 13.95 1.43 -7.62
CA LEU A 70 12.71 0.65 -7.75
C LEU A 70 11.64 1.45 -8.52
N LEU A 71 11.47 2.74 -8.24
CA LEU A 71 10.53 3.59 -8.97
C LEU A 71 10.83 3.65 -10.48
N LYS A 72 12.10 3.62 -10.88
CA LYS A 72 12.49 3.56 -12.31
C LYS A 72 12.15 2.22 -12.92
N HIS A 73 12.43 1.11 -12.21
CA HIS A 73 12.01 -0.24 -12.64
C HIS A 73 10.50 -0.33 -12.80
N CYS A 74 9.75 0.20 -11.83
CA CYS A 74 8.29 0.27 -11.87
C CYS A 74 7.79 1.08 -13.07
N SER A 75 8.35 2.26 -13.31
CA SER A 75 8.02 3.11 -14.46
C SER A 75 8.28 2.40 -15.80
N PHE A 76 9.39 1.68 -15.93
CA PHE A 76 9.71 0.89 -17.13
C PHE A 76 8.64 -0.17 -17.45
N TRP A 77 8.07 -0.80 -16.42
CA TRP A 77 7.01 -1.80 -16.54
C TRP A 77 5.58 -1.22 -16.55
N GLY A 78 5.45 0.11 -16.50
CA GLY A 78 4.16 0.79 -16.43
C GLY A 78 3.43 0.61 -15.09
N VAL A 79 4.14 0.28 -14.02
CA VAL A 79 3.58 0.21 -12.66
C VAL A 79 3.82 1.56 -11.99
N ILE A 80 2.77 2.37 -11.89
CA ILE A 80 2.87 3.67 -11.20
C ILE A 80 2.52 3.51 -9.72
N ARG A 81 3.35 4.09 -8.86
CA ARG A 81 3.12 4.09 -7.41
C ARG A 81 1.86 4.89 -7.09
N LYS A 82 1.00 4.32 -6.25
CA LYS A 82 -0.25 5.00 -5.87
C LYS A 82 0.08 6.20 -4.97
N PRO A 83 -0.36 7.42 -5.32
CA PRO A 83 -0.27 8.54 -4.40
C PRO A 83 -1.24 8.34 -3.23
N ALA A 84 -1.08 9.14 -2.18
CA ALA A 84 -2.12 9.23 -1.16
C ALA A 84 -3.42 9.75 -1.80
N SER A 85 -4.55 9.17 -1.44
CA SER A 85 -5.88 9.54 -1.92
C SER A 85 -6.71 10.16 -0.81
N ARG A 86 -7.67 11.01 -1.21
CA ARG A 86 -8.60 11.68 -0.32
C ARG A 86 -9.84 10.82 -0.14
N GLY A 87 -10.38 10.79 1.07
CA GLY A 87 -11.67 10.18 1.33
C GLY A 87 -12.78 11.12 0.90
N ASP A 88 -13.81 10.58 0.26
CA ASP A 88 -15.00 11.33 -0.16
C ASP A 88 -16.28 10.61 0.25
N GLY A 89 -17.36 11.37 0.39
CA GLY A 89 -18.68 10.81 0.70
C GLY A 89 -19.75 11.85 1.03
N PRO A 90 -21.01 11.39 1.21
CA PRO A 90 -22.15 12.27 1.43
C PRO A 90 -22.28 12.69 2.90
N VAL A 91 -22.57 13.97 3.09
CA VAL A 91 -22.88 14.58 4.39
C VAL A 91 -24.27 15.18 4.36
N GLN A 92 -25.01 14.96 5.43
CA GLN A 92 -26.33 15.53 5.65
C GLN A 92 -26.23 16.79 6.51
N LEU A 93 -26.78 17.87 5.99
CA LEU A 93 -26.97 19.15 6.65
C LEU A 93 -28.44 19.31 7.05
N MET A 94 -28.68 20.08 8.11
CA MET A 94 -30.02 20.48 8.53
C MET A 94 -30.17 22.00 8.39
N LEU A 95 -31.01 22.42 7.46
CA LEU A 95 -31.34 23.81 7.16
C LEU A 95 -32.47 24.29 8.09
N THR A 96 -32.23 25.37 8.83
CA THR A 96 -33.27 26.00 9.67
C THR A 96 -34.19 26.93 8.87
N THR A 97 -33.70 27.43 7.74
CA THR A 97 -34.42 28.27 6.77
C THR A 97 -33.98 27.90 5.36
N ASP A 98 -34.58 28.51 4.34
CA ASP A 98 -34.05 28.41 2.98
C ASP A 98 -32.64 29.02 2.95
N ALA A 99 -31.64 28.20 2.58
CA ALA A 99 -30.23 28.56 2.60
C ALA A 99 -29.43 27.63 1.69
N GLY A 100 -28.15 27.94 1.51
CA GLY A 100 -27.25 27.11 0.72
C GLY A 100 -25.82 27.15 1.24
N VAL A 101 -25.04 26.19 0.79
CA VAL A 101 -23.61 26.12 1.01
C VAL A 101 -22.89 26.33 -0.30
N THR A 102 -21.73 26.95 -0.23
CA THR A 102 -20.83 27.12 -1.36
C THR A 102 -19.77 26.02 -1.36
N GLU A 103 -19.24 25.71 -2.54
CA GLU A 103 -18.02 24.92 -2.66
C GLU A 103 -16.90 25.58 -1.85
N GLY A 104 -16.10 24.77 -1.16
CA GLY A 104 -15.00 25.29 -0.34
C GLY A 104 -15.32 25.43 1.15
N VAL A 105 -16.60 25.41 1.55
CA VAL A 105 -16.97 25.45 2.97
C VAL A 105 -16.42 24.22 3.70
N GLN A 106 -15.83 24.47 4.87
CA GLN A 106 -15.12 23.46 5.66
C GLN A 106 -15.94 22.95 6.84
N LEU A 107 -15.89 21.64 7.01
CA LEU A 107 -16.44 20.86 8.12
C LEU A 107 -15.28 20.16 8.84
N GLN A 108 -15.37 20.01 10.15
CA GLN A 108 -14.33 19.40 10.97
C GLN A 108 -14.90 18.29 11.85
N ARG A 109 -14.20 17.15 11.91
CA ARG A 109 -14.46 16.04 12.82
C ARG A 109 -13.80 16.31 14.19
N SER A 110 -14.28 15.64 15.23
CA SER A 110 -13.82 15.84 16.62
C SER A 110 -12.32 15.67 16.86
N ASP A 111 -11.61 14.93 16.01
CA ASP A 111 -10.16 14.69 16.08
C ASP A 111 -9.32 15.69 15.27
N GLY A 112 -9.97 16.66 14.62
CA GLY A 112 -9.32 17.73 13.87
C GLY A 112 -9.29 17.55 12.37
N GLU A 113 -9.68 16.38 11.83
CA GLU A 113 -9.75 16.15 10.38
C GLU A 113 -10.76 17.09 9.72
N VAL A 114 -10.34 17.72 8.61
CA VAL A 114 -11.12 18.73 7.89
C VAL A 114 -11.61 18.15 6.57
N TYR A 115 -12.85 18.48 6.23
CA TYR A 115 -13.51 18.12 4.99
C TYR A 115 -13.99 19.39 4.29
N ARG A 116 -13.94 19.41 2.97
CA ARG A 116 -14.40 20.50 2.12
C ARG A 116 -15.62 20.05 1.33
N ILE A 117 -16.65 20.90 1.27
CA ILE A 117 -17.80 20.69 0.38
C ILE A 117 -17.34 20.88 -1.07
N THR A 118 -17.64 19.91 -1.94
CA THR A 118 -17.14 19.84 -3.34
C THR A 118 -18.11 20.43 -4.37
N GLY A 119 -19.26 20.97 -3.95
CA GLY A 119 -20.19 21.62 -4.84
C GLY A 119 -21.14 22.58 -4.11
N SER A 120 -21.51 23.66 -4.79
CA SER A 120 -22.47 24.63 -4.25
C SER A 120 -23.90 24.10 -4.39
N VAL A 121 -24.65 24.05 -3.28
CA VAL A 121 -26.03 23.52 -3.26
C VAL A 121 -26.91 24.41 -2.37
N THR A 122 -28.10 24.75 -2.86
CA THR A 122 -29.13 25.46 -2.12
C THR A 122 -30.32 24.55 -1.84
N GLY A 123 -30.93 24.66 -0.67
CA GLY A 123 -32.08 23.88 -0.26
C GLY A 123 -33.12 24.72 0.48
N LYS A 124 -34.33 24.17 0.61
CA LYS A 124 -35.36 24.69 1.52
C LYS A 124 -35.09 24.22 2.94
N ALA A 125 -35.73 24.86 3.92
CA ALA A 125 -35.70 24.39 5.31
C ALA A 125 -35.96 22.87 5.40
N GLY A 126 -35.13 22.16 6.18
CA GLY A 126 -35.11 20.69 6.26
C GLY A 126 -33.76 20.09 5.90
N THR A 127 -33.76 18.86 5.38
CA THR A 127 -32.55 18.09 5.15
C THR A 127 -31.93 18.39 3.78
N LEU A 128 -30.62 18.62 3.73
CA LEU A 128 -29.86 18.79 2.49
C LEU A 128 -28.63 17.86 2.49
N THR A 129 -28.48 17.05 1.45
CA THR A 129 -27.30 16.21 1.26
C THR A 129 -26.30 16.92 0.36
N VAL A 130 -25.04 16.95 0.79
CA VAL A 130 -23.91 17.53 0.05
C VAL A 130 -22.77 16.51 -0.02
N GLN A 131 -21.91 16.62 -1.03
CA GLN A 131 -20.70 15.81 -1.11
C GLN A 131 -19.54 16.55 -0.47
N VAL A 132 -18.71 15.81 0.25
CA VAL A 132 -17.49 16.33 0.85
C VAL A 132 -16.29 15.47 0.46
N GLU A 133 -15.13 16.10 0.48
CA GLU A 133 -13.83 15.45 0.31
C GLU A 133 -12.91 15.87 1.47
N ALA A 134 -12.07 14.95 1.96
CA ALA A 134 -11.07 15.24 2.97
C ALA A 134 -10.03 16.26 2.48
N GLU A 135 -9.72 17.27 3.31
CA GLU A 135 -8.75 18.34 3.07
C GLU A 135 -7.30 17.83 3.04
N ASN A 136 -7.02 16.71 3.70
CA ASN A 136 -5.76 15.98 3.62
C ASN A 136 -5.97 14.62 2.94
N ALA A 137 -5.00 14.20 2.12
CA ALA A 137 -4.97 12.85 1.57
C ALA A 137 -4.40 11.89 2.62
N GLY A 138 -4.93 10.66 2.66
CA GLY A 138 -4.55 9.67 3.66
C GLY A 138 -5.75 8.91 4.21
N ARG A 139 -5.48 7.81 4.90
CA ARG A 139 -6.53 6.96 5.49
C ARG A 139 -7.25 7.63 6.67
N SER A 140 -6.62 8.62 7.32
CA SER A 140 -7.17 9.31 8.49
C SER A 140 -8.47 10.07 8.16
N GLY A 141 -8.64 10.51 6.91
CA GLY A 141 -9.85 11.17 6.44
C GLY A 141 -11.08 10.25 6.33
N ASN A 142 -10.92 8.92 6.39
CA ASN A 142 -12.06 8.01 6.32
C ASN A 142 -12.89 8.06 7.61
N ALA A 143 -14.21 7.92 7.48
CA ALA A 143 -15.14 7.98 8.60
C ALA A 143 -16.42 7.18 8.32
N PRO A 144 -16.93 6.38 9.28
CA PRO A 144 -18.19 5.67 9.10
C PRO A 144 -19.38 6.63 9.06
N ALA A 145 -20.48 6.19 8.44
CA ALA A 145 -21.76 6.90 8.51
C ALA A 145 -22.23 7.08 9.97
N GLY A 146 -22.93 8.18 10.23
CA GLY A 146 -23.34 8.60 11.56
C GLY A 146 -22.30 9.44 12.31
N THR A 147 -21.07 9.56 11.80
CA THR A 147 -20.04 10.41 12.39
C THR A 147 -20.46 11.89 12.28
N PRO A 148 -20.50 12.64 13.40
CA PRO A 148 -20.83 14.05 13.38
C PRO A 148 -19.64 14.89 12.92
N LEU A 149 -19.94 15.95 12.17
CA LEU A 149 -19.03 17.00 11.76
C LEU A 149 -19.56 18.35 12.23
N THR A 150 -18.67 19.33 12.37
CA THR A 150 -19.01 20.70 12.76
C THR A 150 -18.49 21.71 11.75
N PHE A 151 -19.22 22.78 11.48
CA PHE A 151 -18.74 23.81 10.57
C PHE A 151 -17.56 24.58 11.20
N VAL A 152 -16.46 24.72 10.45
CA VAL A 152 -15.31 25.52 10.87
C VAL A 152 -15.68 27.01 10.89
N THR A 153 -16.39 27.46 9.85
CA THR A 153 -16.97 28.80 9.78
C THR A 153 -18.49 28.68 9.79
N PRO A 154 -19.20 29.30 10.75
CA PRO A 154 -20.65 29.18 10.85
C PRO A 154 -21.38 29.59 9.57
N GLN A 155 -22.34 28.77 9.14
CA GLN A 155 -23.17 29.04 7.96
C GLN A 155 -24.56 29.51 8.38
N ALA A 156 -25.01 30.65 7.85
CA ALA A 156 -26.32 31.21 8.17
C ALA A 156 -27.46 30.32 7.63
N GLY A 157 -28.50 30.11 8.44
CA GLY A 157 -29.65 29.29 8.05
C GLY A 157 -29.41 27.77 8.09
N ILE A 158 -28.26 27.33 8.63
CA ILE A 158 -27.87 25.92 8.73
C ILE A 158 -27.49 25.59 10.18
N ASN A 159 -27.87 24.41 10.67
CA ASN A 159 -27.34 23.89 11.92
C ASN A 159 -25.83 23.68 11.80
N GLN A 160 -25.09 24.06 12.85
CA GLN A 160 -23.63 24.01 12.82
C GLN A 160 -23.03 22.60 13.01
N THR A 161 -23.90 21.60 13.12
CA THR A 161 -23.57 20.17 13.11
C THR A 161 -24.11 19.53 11.84
N ALA A 162 -23.27 18.70 11.23
CA ALA A 162 -23.62 17.87 10.08
C ALA A 162 -23.34 16.40 10.42
N THR A 163 -23.92 15.48 9.65
CA THR A 163 -23.75 14.04 9.90
C THR A 163 -23.35 13.35 8.61
N ILE A 164 -22.29 12.53 8.65
CA ILE A 164 -21.90 11.69 7.51
C ILE A 164 -22.99 10.63 7.27
N THR A 165 -23.36 10.39 6.02
CA THR A 165 -24.44 9.45 5.65
C THR A 165 -23.99 8.44 4.61
N GLY A 166 -24.92 7.66 4.06
CA GLY A 166 -24.64 6.68 3.02
C GLY A 166 -23.64 5.61 3.49
N THR A 167 -22.60 5.39 2.70
CA THR A 167 -21.53 4.42 2.97
C THR A 167 -20.42 4.96 3.88
N GLY A 168 -20.52 6.23 4.33
CA GLY A 168 -19.45 6.93 5.02
C GLY A 168 -18.56 7.74 4.08
N ILE A 169 -17.48 8.30 4.63
CA ILE A 169 -16.37 8.85 3.87
C ILE A 169 -15.34 7.73 3.68
N THR A 170 -15.11 7.33 2.43
CA THR A 170 -14.26 6.18 2.07
C THR A 170 -13.28 6.57 0.96
N GLY A 171 -12.31 5.70 0.65
CA GLY A 171 -11.35 5.94 -0.45
C GLY A 171 -10.11 6.74 -0.06
N GLY A 172 -10.03 7.24 1.17
CA GLY A 172 -8.82 7.80 1.72
C GLY A 172 -7.79 6.69 1.94
N ALA A 173 -6.59 6.86 1.42
CA ALA A 173 -5.49 5.92 1.59
C ALA A 173 -4.17 6.66 1.61
N ASP A 174 -3.20 6.15 2.36
CA ASP A 174 -1.86 6.72 2.36
C ASP A 174 -1.13 6.35 1.06
N VAL A 175 0.03 6.99 0.85
CA VAL A 175 0.93 6.62 -0.24
C VAL A 175 1.30 5.14 -0.13
N GLU A 176 1.30 4.46 -1.28
CA GLU A 176 1.64 3.05 -1.36
C GLU A 176 3.04 2.79 -0.79
N SER A 177 3.19 1.75 0.02
CA SER A 177 4.48 1.41 0.62
C SER A 177 5.43 0.75 -0.40
N VAL A 178 6.73 0.82 -0.14
CA VAL A 178 7.76 0.18 -1.00
C VAL A 178 7.52 -1.32 -1.19
N PRO A 179 7.19 -2.12 -0.15
CA PRO A 179 6.90 -3.55 -0.32
C PRO A 179 5.65 -3.84 -1.17
N GLU A 180 4.60 -3.02 -1.05
CA GLU A 180 3.39 -3.16 -1.86
C GLU A 180 3.65 -2.84 -3.34
N LEU A 181 4.40 -1.77 -3.60
CA LEU A 181 4.84 -1.41 -4.94
C LEU A 181 5.67 -2.52 -5.59
N LEU A 182 6.66 -3.06 -4.85
CA LEU A 182 7.46 -4.20 -5.30
C LEU A 182 6.58 -5.42 -5.59
N SER A 183 5.60 -5.72 -4.74
CA SER A 183 4.65 -6.81 -4.95
C SER A 183 3.82 -6.62 -6.23
N ARG A 184 3.40 -5.39 -6.55
CA ARG A 184 2.70 -5.08 -7.81
C ARG A 184 3.63 -5.22 -9.02
N LEU A 185 4.89 -4.78 -8.91
CA LEU A 185 5.90 -4.96 -9.95
C LEU A 185 6.11 -6.44 -10.27
N VAL A 186 6.38 -7.26 -9.24
CA VAL A 186 6.57 -8.71 -9.40
C VAL A 186 5.33 -9.34 -10.04
N PHE A 187 4.13 -8.99 -9.56
CA PHE A 187 2.88 -9.49 -10.12
C PHE A 187 2.72 -9.13 -11.61
N ARG A 188 3.03 -7.88 -12.00
CA ARG A 188 2.93 -7.38 -13.38
C ARG A 188 3.92 -8.06 -14.33
N VAL A 189 5.11 -8.40 -13.85
CA VAL A 189 6.14 -9.10 -14.62
C VAL A 189 5.78 -10.58 -14.79
N GLN A 190 5.29 -11.22 -13.74
CA GLN A 190 4.89 -12.64 -13.77
C GLN A 190 3.57 -12.88 -14.51
N ASN A 191 2.68 -11.88 -14.55
CA ASN A 191 1.36 -11.97 -15.20
C ASN A 191 1.18 -10.83 -16.22
N PRO A 192 1.70 -10.97 -17.44
CA PRO A 192 1.54 -9.98 -18.49
C PRO A 192 0.06 -9.72 -18.85
N PRO A 193 -0.35 -8.44 -19.05
CA PRO A 193 -1.71 -8.08 -19.43
C PRO A 193 -2.15 -8.78 -20.72
N SER A 194 -3.37 -9.31 -20.71
CA SER A 194 -3.90 -10.10 -21.83
C SER A 194 -5.37 -9.77 -22.15
N GLY A 195 -5.84 -8.58 -21.78
CA GLY A 195 -7.12 -8.04 -22.23
C GLY A 195 -8.36 -8.61 -21.53
N GLY A 196 -8.26 -8.95 -20.24
CA GLY A 196 -9.40 -9.42 -19.43
C GLY A 196 -9.24 -10.81 -18.86
N THR A 197 -8.00 -11.21 -18.58
CA THR A 197 -7.72 -12.44 -17.83
C THR A 197 -8.00 -12.25 -16.34
N GLN A 198 -8.01 -13.34 -15.57
CA GLN A 198 -8.16 -13.28 -14.11
C GLN A 198 -7.15 -12.32 -13.46
N TYR A 199 -5.93 -12.27 -13.98
CA TYR A 199 -4.85 -11.43 -13.46
C TYR A 199 -5.04 -9.95 -13.84
N ASP A 200 -5.72 -9.65 -14.94
CA ASP A 200 -6.05 -8.28 -15.31
C ASP A 200 -7.03 -7.67 -14.30
N PHE A 201 -8.07 -8.44 -13.90
CA PHE A 201 -9.01 -8.00 -12.87
C PHE A 201 -8.36 -7.80 -11.50
N GLU A 202 -7.45 -8.71 -11.11
CA GLU A 202 -6.65 -8.56 -9.89
C GLU A 202 -5.73 -7.34 -9.95
N ARG A 203 -5.10 -7.09 -11.11
CA ARG A 203 -4.24 -5.92 -11.32
C ARG A 203 -5.05 -4.63 -11.17
N TRP A 204 -6.16 -4.50 -11.89
CA TRP A 204 -7.01 -3.32 -11.87
C TRP A 204 -7.58 -3.05 -10.47
N ALA A 205 -7.96 -4.10 -9.73
CA ALA A 205 -8.38 -3.93 -8.33
C ALA A 205 -7.25 -3.36 -7.46
N ARG A 206 -6.00 -3.84 -7.63
CA ARG A 206 -4.82 -3.40 -6.86
C ARG A 206 -4.30 -2.02 -7.23
N GLU A 207 -4.70 -1.48 -8.38
CA GLU A 207 -4.39 -0.10 -8.79
C GLU A 207 -5.20 0.94 -8.01
N VAL A 208 -6.34 0.56 -7.43
CA VAL A 208 -7.14 1.44 -6.59
C VAL A 208 -6.40 1.75 -5.27
N PRO A 209 -6.31 3.03 -4.86
CA PRO A 209 -5.74 3.42 -3.58
C PRO A 209 -6.37 2.66 -2.40
N GLY A 210 -5.54 2.25 -1.44
CA GLY A 210 -5.96 1.48 -0.27
C GLY A 210 -6.07 -0.03 -0.49
N VAL A 211 -6.26 -0.51 -1.72
CA VAL A 211 -6.31 -1.96 -2.01
C VAL A 211 -4.91 -2.58 -1.94
N THR A 212 -4.72 -3.59 -1.10
CA THR A 212 -3.41 -4.23 -0.87
C THR A 212 -3.33 -5.59 -1.56
N ARG A 213 -4.41 -6.38 -1.50
CA ARG A 213 -4.53 -7.70 -2.12
C ARG A 213 -5.89 -7.84 -2.81
N ALA A 214 -5.91 -8.55 -3.94
CA ALA A 214 -7.12 -8.84 -4.69
C ALA A 214 -7.09 -10.26 -5.25
N TRP A 215 -8.27 -10.82 -5.49
CA TRP A 215 -8.47 -12.14 -6.08
C TRP A 215 -9.60 -12.10 -7.09
N CYS A 216 -9.40 -12.76 -8.22
CA CYS A 216 -10.41 -13.02 -9.21
C CYS A 216 -10.99 -14.43 -9.04
N LYS A 217 -12.32 -14.55 -9.16
CA LYS A 217 -13.09 -15.78 -9.14
C LYS A 217 -13.86 -15.89 -10.47
N PRO A 218 -13.31 -16.61 -11.46
CA PRO A 218 -14.03 -16.89 -12.70
C PRO A 218 -15.36 -17.58 -12.43
N GLU A 219 -16.38 -17.28 -13.23
CA GLU A 219 -17.72 -17.88 -13.17
C GLU A 219 -18.46 -17.70 -11.83
N TRP A 220 -18.10 -16.65 -11.07
CA TRP A 220 -18.77 -16.30 -9.83
C TRP A 220 -19.63 -15.03 -9.97
N PRO A 221 -20.90 -15.03 -9.52
CA PRO A 221 -21.61 -16.15 -8.88
C PRO A 221 -22.23 -17.15 -9.87
N GLN A 222 -22.13 -16.89 -11.18
CA GLN A 222 -22.74 -17.71 -12.23
C GLN A 222 -21.88 -17.74 -13.51
N ALA A 223 -22.17 -18.67 -14.42
CA ALA A 223 -21.53 -18.70 -15.73
C ALA A 223 -21.69 -17.37 -16.47
N GLY A 224 -20.64 -16.90 -17.15
CA GLY A 224 -20.62 -15.59 -17.82
C GLY A 224 -20.38 -14.39 -16.89
N SER A 225 -20.01 -14.63 -15.62
CA SER A 225 -19.62 -13.58 -14.68
C SER A 225 -18.21 -13.77 -14.13
N VAL A 226 -17.62 -12.68 -13.65
CA VAL A 226 -16.31 -12.68 -12.98
C VAL A 226 -16.48 -12.01 -11.62
N GLY A 227 -16.19 -12.75 -10.57
CA GLY A 227 -16.14 -12.22 -9.21
C GLY A 227 -14.79 -11.59 -8.94
N VAL A 228 -14.76 -10.40 -8.37
CA VAL A 228 -13.52 -9.78 -7.88
C VAL A 228 -13.69 -9.42 -6.42
N THR A 229 -12.71 -9.77 -5.60
CA THR A 229 -12.73 -9.46 -4.17
C THR A 229 -11.36 -9.00 -3.72
N PHE A 230 -11.30 -8.21 -2.66
CA PHE A 230 -10.08 -7.54 -2.23
C PHE A 230 -10.11 -7.22 -0.74
N VAL A 231 -8.95 -6.86 -0.20
CA VAL A 231 -8.77 -6.39 1.17
C VAL A 231 -7.87 -5.15 1.20
N GLN A 232 -7.96 -4.42 2.31
CA GLN A 232 -7.20 -3.22 2.59
C GLN A 232 -6.42 -3.44 3.90
N ASP A 233 -5.29 -4.13 3.83
CA ASP A 233 -4.52 -4.58 5.02
C ASP A 233 -4.03 -3.44 5.92
N ASN A 234 -3.98 -2.23 5.37
CA ASN A 234 -3.60 -1.03 6.07
C ASN A 234 -4.74 -0.46 6.95
N ASN A 235 -5.99 -0.86 6.73
CA ASN A 235 -7.11 -0.38 7.54
C ASN A 235 -7.25 -1.20 8.83
N PRO A 236 -7.76 -0.60 9.93
CA PRO A 236 -8.03 -1.36 11.17
C PRO A 236 -8.98 -2.54 10.94
N ASP A 237 -9.99 -2.35 10.09
CA ASP A 237 -10.75 -3.45 9.49
C ASP A 237 -10.21 -3.68 8.08
N ILE A 238 -9.68 -4.87 7.83
CA ILE A 238 -9.12 -5.23 6.51
C ILE A 238 -10.20 -5.41 5.45
N PHE A 239 -11.46 -5.62 5.88
CA PHE A 239 -12.57 -5.87 4.97
C PHE A 239 -13.11 -4.54 4.42
N PRO A 240 -13.26 -4.42 3.09
CA PRO A 240 -13.68 -3.17 2.49
C PRO A 240 -15.13 -2.81 2.82
N GLY A 241 -15.40 -1.51 2.93
CA GLY A 241 -16.74 -0.96 3.03
C GLY A 241 -17.48 -1.00 1.69
N GLU A 242 -18.77 -0.68 1.70
CA GLU A 242 -19.58 -0.64 0.47
C GLU A 242 -19.11 0.44 -0.52
N GLY A 243 -18.66 1.60 -0.01
CA GLY A 243 -18.07 2.65 -0.84
C GLY A 243 -16.79 2.20 -1.55
N ASP A 244 -15.94 1.43 -0.86
CA ASP A 244 -14.72 0.87 -1.47
C ASP A 244 -15.05 -0.16 -2.56
N VAL A 245 -16.05 -1.02 -2.33
CA VAL A 245 -16.52 -1.99 -3.33
C VAL A 245 -17.04 -1.29 -4.58
N GLN A 246 -17.83 -0.23 -4.42
CA GLN A 246 -18.32 0.57 -5.54
C GLN A 246 -17.16 1.22 -6.31
N ARG A 247 -16.22 1.85 -5.61
CA ARG A 247 -15.05 2.50 -6.22
C ARG A 247 -14.21 1.53 -7.03
N VAL A 248 -13.95 0.33 -6.50
CA VAL A 248 -13.22 -0.72 -7.24
C VAL A 248 -14.02 -1.23 -8.44
N ALA A 249 -15.34 -1.39 -8.32
CA ALA A 249 -16.18 -1.80 -9.44
C ALA A 249 -16.21 -0.76 -10.58
N GLU A 250 -16.27 0.52 -10.23
CA GLU A 250 -16.21 1.63 -11.20
C GLU A 250 -14.85 1.68 -11.89
N TYR A 251 -13.75 1.55 -11.14
CA TYR A 251 -12.41 1.49 -11.70
C TYR A 251 -12.23 0.32 -12.68
N ILE A 252 -12.64 -0.89 -12.30
CA ILE A 252 -12.55 -2.07 -13.17
C ILE A 252 -13.42 -1.92 -14.43
N ARG A 253 -14.59 -1.26 -14.30
CA ARG A 253 -15.47 -1.02 -15.45
C ARG A 253 -14.76 -0.18 -16.51
N SER A 254 -14.15 0.94 -16.12
CA SER A 254 -13.37 1.79 -17.02
C SER A 254 -12.51 2.76 -16.22
N HIS A 255 -11.23 2.87 -16.58
CA HIS A 255 -10.29 3.86 -16.06
C HIS A 255 -9.22 4.17 -17.11
N ASP A 256 -8.49 5.26 -16.93
CA ASP A 256 -7.29 5.52 -17.72
C ASP A 256 -6.12 4.74 -17.11
N ASP A 257 -5.40 3.99 -17.95
CA ASP A 257 -4.20 3.27 -17.54
C ASP A 257 -3.18 4.26 -16.94
N PRO A 258 -2.71 4.06 -15.69
CA PRO A 258 -1.88 5.05 -15.02
C PRO A 258 -0.57 5.39 -15.73
N ALA A 259 -0.03 4.50 -16.57
CA ALA A 259 1.24 4.71 -17.26
C ALA A 259 1.06 5.35 -18.65
N THR A 260 -0.01 5.00 -19.37
CA THR A 260 -0.22 5.41 -20.77
C THR A 260 -1.32 6.46 -20.96
N GLY A 261 -2.20 6.64 -19.97
CA GLY A 261 -3.38 7.51 -20.05
C GLY A 261 -4.43 7.03 -21.05
N GLN A 262 -4.31 5.79 -21.56
CA GLN A 262 -5.28 5.22 -22.48
C GLN A 262 -6.45 4.61 -21.69
N PRO A 263 -7.69 4.73 -22.18
CA PRO A 263 -8.83 4.12 -21.52
C PRO A 263 -8.73 2.60 -21.61
N VAL A 264 -8.77 1.95 -20.45
CA VAL A 264 -8.79 0.50 -20.27
C VAL A 264 -9.93 0.11 -19.34
N GLY A 265 -10.24 -1.18 -19.27
CA GLY A 265 -11.29 -1.68 -18.40
C GLY A 265 -11.79 -3.05 -18.81
N GLN A 266 -12.87 -3.48 -18.19
CA GLN A 266 -13.48 -4.77 -18.45
C GLN A 266 -13.81 -4.97 -19.94
N PRO A 267 -13.49 -6.15 -20.52
CA PRO A 267 -13.88 -6.45 -21.90
C PRO A 267 -15.40 -6.62 -22.02
N LEU A 268 -15.92 -6.51 -23.24
CA LEU A 268 -17.30 -6.86 -23.54
C LEU A 268 -17.52 -8.37 -23.34
N GLY A 269 -18.63 -8.74 -22.71
CA GLY A 269 -19.01 -10.14 -22.48
C GLY A 269 -19.26 -10.48 -21.02
N PRO A 270 -18.21 -10.60 -20.17
CA PRO A 270 -18.38 -11.00 -18.79
C PRO A 270 -19.05 -9.92 -17.94
N THR A 271 -19.99 -10.33 -17.09
CA THR A 271 -20.51 -9.45 -16.03
C THR A 271 -19.56 -9.46 -14.85
N VAL A 272 -18.89 -8.34 -14.58
CA VAL A 272 -17.99 -8.21 -13.42
C VAL A 272 -18.80 -7.87 -12.17
N LYS A 273 -18.56 -8.63 -11.09
CA LYS A 273 -19.15 -8.38 -9.78
C LYS A 273 -18.05 -8.26 -8.73
N VAL A 274 -17.86 -7.04 -8.21
CA VAL A 274 -16.99 -6.81 -7.07
C VAL A 274 -17.77 -7.07 -5.77
N PHE A 275 -17.16 -7.76 -4.81
CA PHE A 275 -17.81 -8.10 -3.54
C PHE A 275 -16.82 -8.14 -2.38
N LYS A 276 -17.32 -7.87 -1.16
CA LYS A 276 -16.54 -7.96 0.08
C LYS A 276 -16.47 -9.40 0.59
N LEU A 277 -15.33 -9.77 1.18
CA LEU A 277 -15.19 -11.05 1.88
C LEU A 277 -15.97 -11.03 3.19
N THR A 278 -16.55 -12.19 3.53
CA THR A 278 -17.16 -12.41 4.85
C THR A 278 -16.18 -13.16 5.73
N ASN A 279 -15.81 -12.58 6.88
CA ASN A 279 -14.98 -13.26 7.86
C ASN A 279 -15.71 -14.52 8.38
N LYS A 280 -15.05 -15.67 8.29
CA LYS A 280 -15.50 -16.93 8.89
C LYS A 280 -14.41 -17.39 9.87
N PRO A 281 -14.41 -16.87 11.11
CA PRO A 281 -13.38 -17.22 12.08
C PRO A 281 -13.49 -18.72 12.39
N VAL A 282 -12.34 -19.41 12.34
CA VAL A 282 -12.21 -20.78 12.81
C VAL A 282 -11.53 -20.72 14.16
N ASP A 283 -12.23 -21.16 15.19
CA ASP A 283 -11.68 -21.23 16.54
C ASP A 283 -10.79 -22.47 16.65
N PHE A 284 -9.48 -22.24 16.56
CA PHE A 284 -8.49 -23.28 16.81
C PHE A 284 -8.15 -23.29 18.29
N GLY A 285 -8.82 -24.14 19.07
CA GLY A 285 -8.36 -24.49 20.40
C GLY A 285 -7.02 -25.20 20.27
N ASN A 286 -5.96 -24.65 20.87
CA ASN A 286 -4.62 -25.25 20.82
C ASN A 286 -4.43 -26.15 22.06
N PRO A 287 -4.51 -27.48 21.95
CA PRO A 287 -4.28 -28.38 23.08
C PRO A 287 -2.78 -28.53 23.33
N HIS A 288 -2.11 -27.45 23.71
CA HIS A 288 -0.76 -27.54 24.26
C HIS A 288 -0.86 -27.64 25.78
N SER A 289 -0.96 -28.85 26.29
CA SER A 289 -0.46 -29.15 27.63
C SER A 289 1.08 -29.14 27.54
N PRO A 290 1.80 -28.31 28.30
CA PRO A 290 3.25 -28.44 28.35
C PRO A 290 3.60 -29.81 28.98
N GLU A 291 4.13 -30.73 28.19
CA GLU A 291 4.60 -32.07 28.61
C GLU A 291 5.87 -32.02 29.50
N ASN A 292 5.99 -31.07 30.43
CA ASN A 292 7.07 -31.02 31.42
C ASN A 292 6.64 -30.38 32.76
N ALA A 293 5.45 -30.72 33.25
CA ALA A 293 5.18 -30.71 34.69
C ALA A 293 4.93 -32.18 35.08
N GLY A 294 5.81 -32.71 35.93
CA GLY A 294 5.99 -34.16 36.14
C GLY A 294 4.71 -34.97 36.37
N GLU A 295 4.72 -36.19 35.86
CA GLU A 295 3.85 -37.27 36.34
C GLU A 295 4.03 -37.50 37.86
N PRO A 296 3.05 -38.10 38.58
CA PRO A 296 1.98 -38.96 38.05
C PRO A 296 0.58 -38.64 38.58
N GLY A 297 -0.42 -38.69 37.70
CA GLY A 297 -1.82 -38.45 38.09
C GLY A 297 -2.84 -38.99 37.08
N CYS A 298 -2.77 -40.29 36.80
CA CYS A 298 -3.90 -41.14 36.38
C CYS A 298 -4.93 -40.52 35.41
N CYS A 299 -4.74 -40.75 34.11
CA CYS A 299 -5.79 -40.61 33.10
C CYS A 299 -7.00 -41.47 33.48
N LYS A 300 -8.16 -40.82 33.70
CA LYS A 300 -9.47 -41.46 33.69
C LYS A 300 -10.40 -40.74 32.72
N ALA A 301 -11.26 -41.56 32.12
CA ALA A 301 -12.34 -41.25 31.19
C ALA A 301 -11.87 -40.92 29.76
N GLY A 302 -12.31 -41.59 28.72
CA GLY A 302 -13.42 -42.52 28.58
C GLY A 302 -13.75 -42.47 27.09
N ALA A 303 -13.53 -43.59 26.40
CA ALA A 303 -13.88 -43.70 24.99
C ALA A 303 -15.40 -43.65 24.86
N ASP A 304 -15.93 -42.65 24.16
CA ASP A 304 -17.21 -42.78 23.48
C ASP A 304 -17.17 -41.97 22.17
N ARG A 305 -17.12 -42.72 21.07
CA ARG A 305 -17.63 -42.30 19.75
C ARG A 305 -19.09 -42.77 19.68
N PRO A 306 -19.98 -41.99 19.06
CA PRO A 306 -20.39 -42.31 17.67
C PRO A 306 -20.58 -41.06 16.77
N VAL A 307 -20.18 -41.08 15.48
CA VAL A 307 -21.02 -41.25 14.25
C VAL A 307 -22.15 -40.20 14.20
N VAL A 308 -22.14 -39.19 13.33
CA VAL A 308 -22.36 -39.17 11.85
C VAL A 308 -21.65 -37.95 11.25
#